data_AF-A0A7Y2I6W3-F1
#
_entry.id   AF-A0A7Y2I6W3-F1
#
_cell.length_a   1.000
_cell.length_b   1.000
_cell.length_c   1.000
_cell.angle_alpha   90.00
_cell.angle_beta   90.00
_cell.angle_gamma   90.00
#
_symmetry.space_group_name_H-M   'P 1'
#
loop_
_entity.id
_entity.type
_entity.pdbx_description
1 polymer ?
#
loop_
_entity_poly.entity_id
_entity_poly.type
_entity_poly.pdbx_seq_one_letter_code
_entity_poly.pdbx_strand_id
1 'polypeptide(L)'
;DMSTIIATLKIEKRYEGFFRKDTKIWLSRPTIKINKIENIESLFGLSVIIEPGSGKLTREFRGLVRAPHPFFTSFKGLGLILETNQLNSLDIGSPVYYRRVKVGEVTGYDLAYNFKDVLVYITIEERYAQLIRENTKFWNASGVKVTGGVFSGISVSTQSFAALMAGGIALATPGKGEMGGRVETGYRFTLHEKPEEGWLDWSPEIFVVEEEKRRPIR
;
A
#
# COMPACT_ATOMS: atom_id res chain seq x y z
N ASP A 1 -34.46 11.38 20.06
CA ASP A 1 -33.94 11.16 18.71
C ASP A 1 -32.64 10.35 18.83
N MET A 2 -32.55 9.18 18.19
CA MET A 2 -31.60 8.09 18.52
C MET A 2 -30.49 7.89 17.48
N SER A 3 -30.09 8.94 16.78
CA SER A 3 -29.21 8.84 15.60
C SER A 3 -27.72 9.10 15.87
N THR A 4 -27.31 9.41 17.11
CA THR A 4 -25.93 9.77 17.45
C THR A 4 -25.38 8.95 18.61
N ILE A 5 -24.19 8.37 18.42
CA ILE A 5 -23.41 7.73 19.49
C ILE A 5 -22.37 8.74 19.99
N ILE A 6 -22.40 9.04 21.29
CA ILE A 6 -21.39 9.87 21.95
C ILE A 6 -20.41 8.94 22.66
N ALA A 7 -19.12 9.11 22.35
CA ALA A 7 -18.03 8.37 23.00
C ALA A 7 -17.05 9.35 23.63
N THR A 8 -16.59 9.04 24.85
CA THR A 8 -15.57 9.82 25.55
C THR A 8 -14.26 9.06 25.56
N LEU A 9 -13.20 9.70 25.05
CA LEU A 9 -11.85 9.14 25.01
C LEU A 9 -11.00 9.76 26.11
N LYS A 10 -10.41 8.93 26.97
CA LYS A 10 -9.39 9.37 27.93
C LYS A 10 -8.02 9.25 27.26
N ILE A 11 -7.35 10.36 27.07
CA ILE A 11 -6.03 10.44 26.43
C ILE A 11 -4.96 10.79 27.46
N GLU A 12 -3.74 10.32 27.23
CA GLU A 12 -2.59 10.78 28.01
C GLU A 12 -2.26 12.23 27.66
N LYS A 13 -1.88 13.02 28.67
CA LYS A 13 -1.58 14.46 28.53
C LYS A 13 -0.55 14.77 27.43
N ARG A 14 0.43 13.88 27.22
CA ARG A 14 1.47 14.04 26.18
C ARG A 14 0.90 14.10 24.74
N TYR A 15 -0.30 13.57 24.51
CA TYR A 15 -0.95 13.55 23.20
C TYR A 15 -1.96 14.68 22.99
N GLU A 16 -2.17 15.55 23.97
CA GLU A 16 -3.13 16.67 23.89
C GLU A 16 -2.88 17.56 22.65
N GLY A 17 -1.61 17.75 22.26
CA GLY A 17 -1.21 18.56 21.12
C GLY A 17 -1.75 18.09 19.76
N PHE A 18 -2.18 16.83 19.66
CA PHE A 18 -2.74 16.24 18.43
C PHE A 18 -4.23 16.54 18.24
N PHE A 19 -4.94 17.02 19.27
CA PHE A 19 -6.39 17.25 19.22
C PHE A 19 -6.71 18.71 18.90
N ARG A 20 -6.59 19.05 17.63
CA ARG A 20 -6.85 20.38 17.06
C ARG A 20 -8.05 20.37 16.13
N LYS A 21 -8.59 21.55 15.81
CA LYS A 21 -9.80 21.74 14.98
C LYS A 21 -9.90 20.80 13.77
N ASP A 22 -8.80 20.57 13.06
CA ASP A 22 -8.79 19.79 11.83
C ASP A 22 -8.37 18.32 12.02
N THR A 23 -8.33 17.85 13.26
CA THR A 23 -7.96 16.45 13.60
C THR A 23 -9.08 15.52 13.20
N LYS A 24 -8.70 14.42 12.54
CA LYS A 24 -9.66 13.43 12.07
C LYS A 24 -9.55 12.18 12.94
N ILE A 25 -10.71 11.64 13.34
CA ILE A 25 -10.79 10.50 14.25
C ILE A 25 -11.74 9.48 13.63
N TRP A 26 -11.31 8.23 13.50
CA TRP A 26 -12.18 7.14 13.02
C TRP A 26 -11.94 5.85 13.77
N LEU A 27 -12.94 4.96 13.67
CA LEU A 27 -12.87 3.61 14.23
C LEU A 27 -12.18 2.68 13.22
N SER A 28 -11.20 1.91 13.68
CA SER A 28 -10.61 0.81 12.93
C SER A 28 -11.08 -0.51 13.55
N ARG A 29 -11.70 -1.34 12.71
CA ARG A 29 -11.96 -2.75 13.01
C ARG A 29 -10.82 -3.55 12.35
N PRO A 30 -10.06 -4.38 13.08
CA PRO A 30 -9.10 -5.25 12.43
C PRO A 30 -9.83 -6.19 11.46
N THR A 31 -9.43 -6.17 10.18
CA THR A 31 -9.96 -7.10 9.18
C THR A 31 -9.43 -8.50 9.48
N ILE A 32 -10.31 -9.41 9.89
CA ILE A 32 -9.93 -10.78 10.24
C ILE A 32 -9.61 -11.54 8.95
N LYS A 33 -8.33 -11.80 8.66
CA LYS A 33 -7.91 -12.78 7.66
C LYS A 33 -7.97 -14.17 8.31
N ILE A 34 -9.09 -14.89 8.16
CA ILE A 34 -9.30 -16.24 8.73
C ILE A 34 -8.53 -17.29 7.91
N ASN A 35 -7.20 -17.18 7.83
CA ASN A 35 -6.37 -18.20 7.20
C ASN A 35 -5.28 -18.63 8.18
N LYS A 36 -5.50 -19.81 8.81
CA LYS A 36 -4.66 -20.57 9.78
C LYS A 36 -4.89 -20.33 11.29
N ILE A 37 -5.84 -21.11 11.82
CA ILE A 37 -5.79 -22.04 12.98
C ILE A 37 -5.02 -21.65 14.26
N GLU A 38 -5.71 -21.87 15.40
CA GLU A 38 -5.26 -22.10 16.78
C GLU A 38 -4.58 -20.96 17.55
N ASN A 39 -5.39 -20.00 18.02
CA ASN A 39 -5.43 -19.48 19.40
C ASN A 39 -6.26 -18.18 19.44
N ILE A 40 -7.57 -18.33 19.62
CA ILE A 40 -8.53 -17.22 19.69
C ILE A 40 -8.56 -16.66 21.12
N GLU A 41 -7.41 -16.20 21.63
CA GLU A 41 -7.37 -15.54 22.95
C GLU A 41 -6.86 -14.08 22.90
N SER A 42 -6.51 -13.56 21.73
CA SER A 42 -6.12 -12.15 21.55
C SER A 42 -7.11 -11.38 20.66
N LEU A 43 -8.39 -11.42 21.00
CA LEU A 43 -9.41 -10.53 20.43
C LEU A 43 -9.40 -9.19 21.17
N PHE A 44 -8.42 -8.33 20.87
CA PHE A 44 -8.47 -6.91 21.25
C PHE A 44 -8.90 -6.15 19.98
N GLY A 45 -10.14 -5.71 19.85
CA GLY A 45 -10.71 -4.58 20.57
C GLY A 45 -10.85 -3.41 19.58
N LEU A 46 -12.02 -2.78 19.53
CA LEU A 46 -12.28 -1.60 18.67
C LEU A 46 -11.14 -0.58 18.83
N SER A 47 -10.43 -0.27 17.76
CA SER A 47 -9.32 0.68 17.79
C SER A 47 -9.77 2.04 17.30
N VAL A 48 -9.26 3.12 17.91
CA VAL A 48 -9.49 4.49 17.47
C VAL A 48 -8.21 5.00 16.83
N ILE A 49 -8.29 5.46 15.58
CA ILE A 49 -7.16 6.08 14.88
C ILE A 49 -7.36 7.59 14.87
N ILE A 50 -6.27 8.32 15.09
CA ILE A 50 -6.22 9.78 15.15
C ILE A 50 -5.20 10.26 14.12
N GLU A 51 -5.64 11.10 13.20
CA GLU A 51 -4.79 11.86 12.27
C GLU A 51 -4.70 13.31 12.78
N PRO A 52 -3.54 13.73 13.30
CA PRO A 52 -3.37 15.09 13.81
C PRO A 52 -3.63 16.14 12.72
N GLY A 53 -4.37 17.19 13.08
CA GLY A 53 -4.66 18.31 12.19
C GLY A 53 -4.11 19.64 12.68
N SER A 54 -4.40 20.70 11.92
CA SER A 54 -4.06 22.08 12.27
C SER A 54 -5.16 22.78 13.09
N GLY A 55 -4.89 24.04 13.45
CA GLY A 55 -5.85 24.91 14.11
C GLY A 55 -5.76 24.90 15.64
N LYS A 56 -6.79 25.49 16.26
CA LYS A 56 -6.89 25.61 17.73
C LYS A 56 -7.15 24.24 18.37
N LEU A 57 -6.65 24.04 19.59
CA LEU A 57 -6.97 22.87 20.39
C LEU A 57 -8.49 22.78 20.60
N THR A 58 -9.06 21.59 20.43
CA THR A 58 -10.48 21.32 20.65
C THR A 58 -10.67 19.96 21.30
N ARG A 59 -11.83 19.75 21.93
CA ARG A 59 -12.16 18.52 22.66
C ARG A 59 -13.35 17.76 22.07
N GLU A 60 -14.06 18.38 21.14
CA GLU A 60 -15.21 17.80 20.47
C GLU A 60 -14.87 17.53 19.01
N PHE A 61 -15.14 16.30 18.58
CA PHE A 61 -14.81 15.80 17.25
C PHE A 61 -15.98 15.02 16.69
N ARG A 62 -16.25 15.22 15.39
CA ARG A 62 -17.12 14.33 14.65
C ARG A 62 -16.33 13.09 14.27
N GLY A 63 -16.66 11.95 14.90
CA GLY A 63 -16.09 10.67 14.52
C GLY A 63 -16.45 10.32 13.07
N LEU A 64 -15.45 9.91 12.30
CA LEU A 64 -15.63 9.38 10.96
C LEU A 64 -15.83 7.87 11.03
N VAL A 65 -16.73 7.34 10.20
CA VAL A 65 -17.01 5.89 10.14
C VAL A 65 -15.85 5.14 9.46
N ARG A 66 -15.10 5.82 8.59
CA ARG A 66 -13.96 5.30 7.83
C ARG A 66 -12.86 6.34 7.77
N ALA A 67 -11.65 5.90 7.42
CA ALA A 67 -10.52 6.79 7.20
C ALA A 67 -10.88 7.84 6.11
N PRO A 68 -10.50 9.11 6.30
CA PRO A 68 -10.80 10.22 5.40
C PRO A 68 -10.02 10.15 4.08
N HIS A 69 -8.87 9.48 4.13
CA HIS A 69 -8.04 9.04 3.02
C HIS A 69 -7.50 7.68 3.45
N PRO A 70 -7.32 6.70 2.56
CA PRO A 70 -6.73 5.44 2.95
C PRO A 70 -5.37 5.65 3.62
N PHE A 71 -5.38 5.33 4.91
CA PHE A 71 -4.26 5.50 5.79
C PHE A 71 -3.23 4.42 5.43
N PHE A 72 -1.95 4.80 5.33
CA PHE A 72 -0.88 3.82 5.33
C PHE A 72 -0.89 3.16 6.72
N THR A 73 -1.52 1.99 6.81
CA THR A 73 -1.78 1.31 8.08
C THR A 73 -0.51 0.80 8.77
N SER A 74 0.64 0.90 8.10
CA SER A 74 1.94 0.50 8.64
C SER A 74 2.90 1.69 8.71
N PHE A 75 3.27 2.09 9.92
CA PHE A 75 4.45 2.94 10.18
C PHE A 75 5.79 2.23 9.84
N LYS A 76 5.74 0.98 9.36
CA LYS A 76 6.90 0.17 8.97
C LYS A 76 6.79 -0.18 7.48
N GLY A 77 7.41 0.62 6.62
CA GLY A 77 7.39 0.43 5.17
C GLY A 77 7.13 1.71 4.38
N LEU A 78 7.26 1.59 3.06
CA LEU A 78 7.05 2.68 2.10
C LEU A 78 5.61 2.65 1.59
N GLY A 79 4.82 3.65 1.99
CA GLY A 79 3.43 3.80 1.57
C GLY A 79 3.32 4.52 0.23
N LEU A 80 2.66 3.93 -0.76
CA LEU A 80 2.53 4.51 -2.11
C LEU A 80 1.08 4.59 -2.56
N ILE A 81 0.80 5.51 -3.49
CA ILE A 81 -0.52 5.66 -4.11
C ILE A 81 -0.38 5.26 -5.57
N LEU A 82 -1.23 4.34 -6.02
CA LEU A 82 -1.33 3.95 -7.41
C LEU A 82 -2.65 4.47 -7.99
N GLU A 83 -2.60 5.13 -9.13
CA GLU A 83 -3.76 5.71 -9.80
C GLU A 83 -4.14 4.86 -11.01
N THR A 84 -5.43 4.56 -11.14
CA THR A 84 -5.98 3.81 -12.25
C THR A 84 -7.42 4.24 -12.52
N ASN A 85 -7.99 3.85 -13.66
CA ASN A 85 -9.39 4.15 -13.98
C ASN A 85 -10.38 3.17 -13.31
N GLN A 86 -9.93 1.99 -12.89
CA GLN A 86 -10.78 0.93 -12.33
C GLN A 86 -10.04 0.07 -11.30
N LEU A 87 -10.72 -0.32 -10.22
CA LEU A 87 -10.13 -1.15 -9.16
C LEU A 87 -9.81 -2.59 -9.61
N ASN A 88 -10.57 -3.12 -10.59
CA ASN A 88 -10.46 -4.51 -11.06
C ASN A 88 -10.64 -5.53 -9.92
N SER A 89 -9.83 -6.58 -9.88
CA SER A 89 -9.85 -7.66 -8.88
C SER A 89 -9.03 -7.35 -7.62
N LEU A 90 -8.59 -6.10 -7.45
CA LEU A 90 -7.82 -5.70 -6.28
C LEU A 90 -8.73 -5.51 -5.08
N ASP A 91 -8.28 -5.99 -3.93
CA ASP A 91 -8.92 -5.81 -2.63
C ASP A 91 -7.85 -5.57 -1.56
N ILE A 92 -8.27 -5.16 -0.35
CA ILE A 92 -7.38 -5.02 0.79
C ILE A 92 -6.69 -6.36 1.07
N GLY A 93 -5.37 -6.34 1.09
CA GLY A 93 -4.52 -7.53 1.24
C GLY A 93 -4.10 -8.17 -0.09
N SER A 94 -4.55 -7.67 -1.23
CA SER A 94 -4.01 -8.09 -2.53
C SER A 94 -2.49 -7.90 -2.55
N PRO A 95 -1.72 -8.94 -2.92
CA PRO A 95 -0.26 -8.91 -2.86
C PRO A 95 0.37 -8.01 -3.94
N VAL A 96 1.47 -7.35 -3.58
CA VAL A 96 2.37 -6.66 -4.51
C VAL A 96 3.62 -7.50 -4.72
N TYR A 97 3.99 -7.77 -5.96
CA TYR A 97 5.09 -8.64 -6.33
C TYR A 97 6.21 -7.92 -7.07
N TYR A 98 7.44 -8.29 -6.73
CA TYR A 98 8.62 -8.05 -7.54
C TYR A 98 9.23 -9.40 -7.90
N ARG A 99 9.41 -9.70 -9.20
CA ARG A 99 9.93 -10.99 -9.68
C ARG A 99 9.27 -12.21 -9.00
N ARG A 100 7.95 -12.19 -8.84
CA ARG A 100 7.14 -13.25 -8.19
C ARG A 100 7.34 -13.40 -6.67
N VAL A 101 8.15 -12.56 -6.05
CA VAL A 101 8.29 -12.49 -4.58
C VAL A 101 7.32 -11.43 -4.06
N LYS A 102 6.51 -11.77 -3.05
CA LYS A 102 5.65 -10.78 -2.38
C LYS A 102 6.54 -9.77 -1.64
N VAL A 103 6.41 -8.50 -1.99
CA VAL A 103 7.18 -7.38 -1.41
C VAL A 103 6.30 -6.36 -0.69
N GLY A 104 4.98 -6.48 -0.82
CA GLY A 104 4.03 -5.58 -0.22
C GLY A 104 2.60 -6.05 -0.39
N GLU A 105 1.64 -5.18 -0.06
CA GLU A 105 0.22 -5.43 -0.24
C GLU A 105 -0.60 -4.14 -0.38
N VAL A 106 -1.77 -4.27 -0.98
CA VAL A 106 -2.81 -3.23 -0.99
C VAL A 106 -3.35 -3.06 0.43
N THR A 107 -3.30 -1.83 0.94
CA THR A 107 -3.79 -1.46 2.27
C THR A 107 -5.13 -0.73 2.24
N GLY A 108 -5.56 -0.25 1.08
CA GLY A 108 -6.84 0.41 0.89
C GLY A 108 -7.04 0.90 -0.53
N TYR A 109 -8.24 1.37 -0.82
CA TYR A 109 -8.57 2.03 -2.07
C TYR A 109 -9.72 3.02 -1.85
N ASP A 110 -9.79 4.06 -2.67
CA ASP A 110 -10.88 5.04 -2.69
C ASP A 110 -11.03 5.66 -4.09
N LEU A 111 -12.09 6.42 -4.30
CA LEU A 111 -12.22 7.29 -5.47
C LEU A 111 -11.41 8.57 -5.26
N ALA A 112 -10.76 9.04 -6.32
CA ALA A 112 -10.21 10.38 -6.37
C ALA A 112 -11.34 11.43 -6.32
N TYR A 113 -11.01 12.68 -5.98
CA TYR A 113 -12.00 13.77 -5.89
C TYR A 113 -12.76 14.04 -7.20
N ASN A 114 -12.18 13.67 -8.35
CA ASN A 114 -12.81 13.80 -9.65
C ASN A 114 -13.80 12.66 -9.96
N PHE A 115 -13.92 11.65 -9.07
CA PHE A 115 -14.73 10.44 -9.22
C PHE A 115 -14.46 9.61 -10.48
N LYS A 116 -13.42 9.95 -11.25
CA LYS A 116 -13.03 9.27 -12.48
C LYS A 116 -11.93 8.25 -12.21
N ASP A 117 -11.01 8.60 -11.32
CA ASP A 117 -9.85 7.78 -11.01
C ASP A 117 -10.04 7.06 -9.67
N VAL A 118 -9.50 5.86 -9.58
CA VAL A 118 -9.38 5.06 -8.38
C VAL A 118 -7.97 5.23 -7.83
N LEU A 119 -7.88 5.57 -6.55
CA LEU A 119 -6.65 5.63 -5.79
C LEU A 119 -6.49 4.31 -5.04
N VAL A 120 -5.47 3.52 -5.39
CA VAL A 120 -5.11 2.26 -4.71
C VAL A 120 -3.90 2.51 -3.85
N TYR A 121 -4.03 2.22 -2.56
CA TYR A 121 -2.99 2.48 -1.57
C TYR A 121 -2.28 1.18 -1.28
N ILE A 122 -0.96 1.19 -1.39
CA ILE A 122 -0.12 0.03 -1.14
C ILE A 122 0.93 0.36 -0.10
N THR A 123 1.41 -0.67 0.58
CA THR A 123 2.62 -0.58 1.41
C THR A 123 3.64 -1.59 0.92
N ILE A 124 4.85 -1.13 0.64
CA ILE A 124 6.03 -1.96 0.38
C ILE A 124 6.76 -2.17 1.70
N GLU A 125 7.14 -3.41 2.02
CA GLU A 125 7.90 -3.70 3.24
C GLU A 125 9.23 -2.93 3.25
N GLU A 126 9.64 -2.45 4.43
CA GLU A 126 10.84 -1.60 4.60
C GLU A 126 12.09 -2.15 3.91
N ARG A 127 12.35 -3.46 4.05
CA ARG A 127 13.50 -4.15 3.42
C ARG A 127 13.50 -4.10 1.90
N TYR A 128 12.35 -3.83 1.28
CA TYR A 128 12.17 -3.73 -0.17
C TYR A 128 11.94 -2.29 -0.64
N ALA A 129 11.87 -1.30 0.25
CA ALA A 129 11.62 0.10 -0.11
C ALA A 129 12.63 0.62 -1.14
N GLN A 130 13.88 0.15 -1.08
CA GLN A 130 14.94 0.53 -2.02
C GLN A 130 14.72 0.06 -3.46
N LEU A 131 13.83 -0.91 -3.68
CA LEU A 131 13.43 -1.35 -5.02
C LEU A 131 12.66 -0.26 -5.76
N ILE A 132 11.96 0.61 -5.02
CA ILE A 132 11.08 1.62 -5.58
C ILE A 132 11.88 2.88 -5.89
N ARG A 133 11.74 3.32 -7.14
CA ARG A 133 12.36 4.52 -7.69
C ARG A 133 11.33 5.28 -8.50
N GLU A 134 11.65 6.51 -8.88
CA GLU A 134 10.75 7.38 -9.66
C GLU A 134 10.23 6.71 -10.94
N ASN A 135 11.07 5.91 -11.61
CA ASN A 135 10.70 5.23 -12.85
C ASN A 135 10.25 3.78 -12.65
N THR A 136 9.94 3.36 -11.41
CA THR A 136 9.27 2.08 -11.17
C THR A 136 7.90 2.06 -11.86
N LYS A 137 7.59 0.93 -12.49
CA LYS A 137 6.32 0.69 -13.19
C LYS A 137 5.52 -0.36 -12.44
N PHE A 138 4.22 -0.13 -12.30
CA PHE A 138 3.26 -1.02 -11.64
C PHE A 138 2.18 -1.43 -12.63
N TRP A 139 1.79 -2.70 -12.63
CA TRP A 139 0.68 -3.18 -13.45
C TRP A 139 -0.18 -4.22 -12.72
N ASN A 140 -1.42 -4.37 -13.17
CA ASN A 140 -2.31 -5.41 -12.69
C ASN A 140 -1.78 -6.78 -13.12
N ALA A 141 -1.48 -7.64 -12.15
CA ALA A 141 -1.02 -8.99 -12.43
C ALA A 141 -2.19 -9.95 -12.72
N SER A 142 -3.41 -9.57 -12.35
CA SER A 142 -4.63 -10.30 -12.65
C SER A 142 -5.05 -10.04 -14.09
N GLY A 143 -5.14 -11.08 -14.91
CA GLY A 143 -5.73 -10.96 -16.24
C GLY A 143 -4.74 -10.87 -17.39
N VAL A 144 -3.46 -11.22 -17.20
CA VAL A 144 -2.59 -11.56 -18.33
C VAL A 144 -3.06 -12.89 -18.94
N LYS A 145 -4.16 -12.84 -19.72
CA LYS A 145 -4.46 -13.85 -20.73
C LYS A 145 -3.38 -13.72 -21.78
N VAL A 146 -2.37 -14.59 -21.74
CA VAL A 146 -1.46 -14.76 -22.86
C VAL A 146 -2.26 -15.40 -23.99
N THR A 147 -2.95 -14.59 -24.79
CA THR A 147 -3.45 -15.01 -26.11
C THR A 147 -2.29 -14.95 -27.10
N GLY A 148 -1.34 -15.88 -26.93
CA GLY A 148 -0.23 -16.12 -27.84
C GLY A 148 -0.39 -17.49 -28.46
N GLY A 149 -0.58 -17.52 -29.79
CA GLY A 149 -0.95 -18.69 -30.57
C GLY A 149 0.07 -19.83 -30.55
N VAL A 150 -0.40 -20.96 -31.05
CA VAL A 150 0.17 -22.33 -31.03
C VAL A 150 1.59 -22.48 -31.64
N PHE A 151 2.29 -21.40 -32.00
CA PHE A 151 3.61 -21.47 -32.64
C PHE A 151 4.56 -20.36 -32.16
N SER A 152 5.08 -20.48 -30.94
CA SER A 152 6.32 -19.83 -30.49
C SER A 152 6.58 -20.32 -29.07
N GLY A 153 7.80 -20.77 -28.77
CA GLY A 153 8.19 -21.48 -27.55
C GLY A 153 8.11 -20.68 -26.24
N ILE A 154 6.93 -20.20 -25.88
CA ILE A 154 6.63 -19.62 -24.57
C ILE A 154 6.57 -20.77 -23.56
N SER A 155 7.43 -20.72 -22.54
CA SER A 155 7.53 -21.79 -21.55
C SER A 155 6.20 -22.02 -20.80
N VAL A 156 5.85 -23.27 -20.56
CA VAL A 156 4.66 -23.70 -19.79
C VAL A 156 4.66 -23.12 -18.36
N SER A 157 5.84 -22.81 -17.82
CA SER A 157 6.05 -22.22 -16.49
C SER A 157 5.52 -20.79 -16.35
N THR A 158 5.52 -20.02 -17.45
CA THR A 158 5.00 -18.63 -17.48
C THR A 158 3.48 -18.58 -17.54
N GLN A 159 2.84 -19.53 -18.23
CA GLN A 159 1.38 -19.61 -18.37
C GLN A 159 0.68 -20.10 -17.10
N SER A 160 1.28 -21.06 -16.40
CA SER A 160 0.74 -21.62 -15.14
C SER A 160 0.77 -20.63 -13.98
N PHE A 161 1.79 -19.78 -13.86
CA PHE A 161 1.87 -18.77 -12.80
C PHE A 161 0.88 -17.62 -12.98
N ALA A 162 0.67 -17.15 -14.23
CA ALA A 162 -0.31 -16.11 -14.54
C ALA A 162 -1.76 -16.55 -14.25
N ALA A 163 -2.06 -17.85 -14.36
CA ALA A 163 -3.37 -18.42 -14.05
C ALA A 163 -3.61 -18.65 -12.55
N LEU A 164 -2.54 -18.76 -11.74
CA LEU A 164 -2.60 -19.05 -10.30
C LEU A 164 -2.59 -17.81 -9.40
N MET A 165 -2.15 -16.66 -9.92
CA MET A 165 -2.19 -15.40 -9.19
C MET A 165 -3.62 -14.83 -9.16
N ALA A 166 -4.40 -15.25 -8.15
CA ALA A 166 -5.69 -14.67 -7.84
C ALA A 166 -5.52 -13.27 -7.21
N GLY A 167 -5.53 -12.21 -8.03
CA GLY A 167 -5.45 -10.84 -7.50
C GLY A 167 -4.02 -10.41 -7.22
N GLY A 168 -3.59 -9.27 -7.75
CA GLY A 168 -2.35 -8.64 -7.29
C GLY A 168 -1.80 -7.58 -8.22
N ILE A 169 -0.69 -7.00 -7.79
CA ILE A 169 0.04 -5.95 -8.49
C ILE A 169 1.46 -6.46 -8.70
N ALA A 170 1.98 -6.33 -9.91
CA ALA A 170 3.39 -6.58 -10.19
C ALA A 170 4.11 -5.26 -10.46
N LEU A 171 5.41 -5.25 -10.17
CA LEU A 171 6.25 -4.08 -10.41
C LEU A 171 7.59 -4.46 -11.05
N ALA A 172 8.16 -3.49 -11.76
CA ALA A 172 9.53 -3.53 -12.27
C ALA A 172 10.18 -2.15 -12.16
N THR A 173 11.48 -2.15 -11.96
CA THR A 173 12.31 -0.93 -11.88
C THR A 173 13.39 -1.05 -12.95
N PRO A 174 13.62 -0.01 -13.78
CA PRO A 174 14.61 -0.08 -14.85
C PRO A 174 16.05 -0.12 -14.32
N GLY A 175 16.99 -0.35 -15.23
CA GLY A 175 18.43 -0.48 -14.94
C GLY A 175 19.09 0.77 -14.36
N LYS A 176 20.35 0.62 -13.92
CA LYS A 176 21.19 1.76 -13.49
C LYS A 176 21.28 2.79 -14.62
N GLY A 177 21.03 4.06 -14.29
CA GLY A 177 20.97 5.18 -15.24
C GLY A 177 19.56 5.65 -15.58
N GLU A 178 18.58 4.73 -15.55
CA GLU A 178 17.19 5.03 -15.94
C GLU A 178 16.19 4.90 -14.79
N MET A 179 16.58 4.36 -13.63
CA MET A 179 15.66 4.17 -12.51
C MET A 179 15.14 5.46 -11.86
N GLY A 180 15.88 6.57 -11.98
CA GLY A 180 15.54 7.82 -11.30
C GLY A 180 15.87 7.80 -9.80
N GLY A 181 15.37 8.80 -9.08
CA GLY A 181 15.62 9.04 -7.66
C GLY A 181 14.90 8.07 -6.70
N ARG A 182 15.19 8.23 -5.41
CA ARG A 182 14.42 7.62 -4.31
C ARG A 182 13.07 8.33 -4.20
N VAL A 183 12.02 7.57 -3.92
CA VAL A 183 10.70 8.12 -3.63
C VAL A 183 10.40 8.04 -2.13
N GLU A 184 9.51 8.92 -1.67
CA GLU A 184 9.04 8.96 -0.29
C GLU A 184 7.61 8.46 -0.18
N THR A 185 7.16 8.23 1.07
CA THR A 185 5.77 7.85 1.33
C THR A 185 4.80 8.90 0.76
N GLY A 186 3.74 8.42 0.12
CA GLY A 186 2.75 9.25 -0.58
C GLY A 186 3.09 9.53 -2.05
N TYR A 187 4.23 9.07 -2.55
CA TYR A 187 4.54 9.17 -3.98
C TYR A 187 3.51 8.43 -4.82
N ARG A 188 3.17 9.04 -5.97
CA ARG A 188 2.11 8.59 -6.86
C ARG A 188 2.68 7.92 -8.10
N PHE A 189 2.12 6.76 -8.45
CA PHE A 189 2.42 6.04 -9.69
C PHE A 189 1.14 5.75 -10.46
N THR A 190 1.26 5.52 -11.75
CA THR A 190 0.19 4.92 -12.55
C THR A 190 0.18 3.41 -12.35
N LEU A 191 -0.99 2.84 -12.09
CA LEU A 191 -1.23 1.40 -12.18
C LEU A 191 -1.74 1.05 -13.58
N HIS A 192 -0.85 0.45 -14.36
CA HIS A 192 -1.14 0.03 -15.73
C HIS A 192 -1.99 -1.25 -15.76
N GLU A 193 -2.81 -1.41 -16.78
CA GLU A 193 -3.60 -2.65 -16.96
C GLU A 193 -2.70 -3.84 -17.30
N LYS A 194 -1.64 -3.60 -18.08
CA LYS A 194 -0.69 -4.60 -18.56
C LYS A 194 0.73 -4.00 -18.61
N PRO A 195 1.79 -4.83 -18.57
CA PRO A 195 3.15 -4.34 -18.75
C PRO A 195 3.41 -3.95 -20.21
N GLU A 196 4.30 -2.98 -20.43
CA GLU A 196 4.87 -2.72 -21.76
C GLU A 196 6.03 -3.68 -22.07
N GLU A 197 6.32 -3.84 -23.36
CA GLU A 197 7.43 -4.63 -23.87
C GLU A 197 8.77 -4.06 -23.33
N GLY A 198 9.57 -4.92 -22.66
CA GLY A 198 10.84 -4.55 -22.03
C GLY A 198 10.78 -4.37 -20.50
N TRP A 199 9.63 -4.07 -19.89
CA TRP A 199 9.54 -3.93 -18.42
C TRP A 199 9.84 -5.25 -17.71
N LEU A 200 9.45 -6.38 -18.32
CA LEU A 200 9.64 -7.72 -17.78
C LEU A 200 11.10 -8.18 -17.83
N ASP A 201 11.93 -7.56 -18.66
CA ASP A 201 13.35 -7.90 -18.84
C ASP A 201 14.25 -7.13 -17.86
N TRP A 202 13.71 -6.13 -17.16
CA TRP A 202 14.48 -5.32 -16.23
C TRP A 202 14.94 -6.11 -15.00
N SER A 203 16.25 -6.19 -14.83
CA SER A 203 16.89 -6.82 -13.69
C SER A 203 17.99 -5.94 -13.07
N PRO A 204 17.66 -4.78 -12.45
CA PRO A 204 18.66 -3.88 -11.88
C PRO A 204 19.37 -4.51 -10.68
N GLU A 205 20.68 -4.26 -10.57
CA GLU A 205 21.43 -4.43 -9.33
C GLU A 205 21.26 -3.18 -8.47
N ILE A 206 20.43 -3.29 -7.43
CA ILE A 206 20.19 -2.21 -6.47
C ILE A 206 21.08 -2.46 -5.25
N PHE A 207 22.21 -1.76 -5.20
CA PHE A 207 23.12 -1.81 -4.06
C PHE A 207 22.60 -0.95 -2.92
N VAL A 208 22.44 -1.56 -1.74
CA VAL A 208 22.25 -0.85 -0.48
C VAL A 208 23.61 -0.27 -0.09
N VAL A 209 23.87 1.01 -0.41
CA VAL A 209 24.95 1.71 0.28
C VAL A 209 24.42 2.05 1.66
N GLU A 210 24.61 1.12 2.60
CA GLU A 210 24.49 1.43 4.01
C GLU A 210 25.69 2.35 4.30
N GLU A 211 25.47 3.66 4.38
CA GLU A 211 26.40 4.52 5.10
C GLU A 211 26.35 4.04 6.56
N GLU A 212 27.18 3.04 6.85
CA GLU A 212 27.48 2.66 8.20
C GLU A 212 28.00 3.93 8.87
N LYS A 213 27.12 4.59 9.63
CA LYS A 213 27.48 5.73 10.49
C LYS A 213 28.67 5.24 11.29
N ARG A 214 29.87 5.66 10.89
CA ARG A 214 31.12 5.37 11.57
C ARG A 214 30.88 5.68 13.04
N ARG A 215 30.69 4.64 13.85
CA ARG A 215 30.69 4.81 15.30
C ARG A 215 32.12 5.26 15.60
N PRO A 216 32.34 6.45 16.19
CA PRO A 216 33.66 6.77 16.66
C PRO A 216 34.05 5.68 17.64
N ILE A 217 35.15 4.98 17.32
CA ILE A 217 35.80 4.07 18.25
C ILE A 217 36.19 4.96 19.43
N ARG A 218 35.57 4.72 20.59
CA ARG A 218 35.96 5.32 21.86
C ARG A 218 37.03 4.46 22.51
#